data_AF-A0A9P0ZM47-F1
#
_entry.id   AF-A0A9P0ZM47-F1
#
_cell.length_a   1.000
_cell.length_b   1.000
_cell.length_c   1.000
_cell.angle_alpha   90.00
_cell.angle_beta   90.00
_cell.angle_gamma   90.00
#
_symmetry.space_group_name_H-M   'P 1'
#
loop_
_entity.id
_entity.type
_entity.pdbx_description
1 polymer ?
#
loop_
_entity_poly.entity_id
_entity_poly.type
_entity_poly.pdbx_seq_one_letter_code
_entity_poly.pdbx_strand_id
1 'polypeptide(L)'
;MSIHRFLAAMAESINRAKGAVEKALARVNLNSLEWPSYRRDDELLMMELAVELTWMKCFLINSERTNHGRTVAPVWCPAIERLAGSWVHSLLNNSYVASNSLGDLCKQFASLRQKIQPFVITCQCHGSSPSSSPVS
;
A
#
# COMPACT_ATOMS: atom_id res chain seq x y z
N MET A 1 3.53 -19.03 -22.93
CA MET A 1 2.55 -18.37 -22.03
C MET A 1 1.82 -17.30 -22.83
N SER A 2 0.48 -17.27 -22.86
CA SER A 2 -0.27 -16.27 -23.66
C SER A 2 -0.29 -14.90 -22.95
N ILE A 3 -0.22 -13.80 -23.70
CA ILE A 3 -0.29 -12.41 -23.19
C ILE A 3 -1.52 -12.21 -22.30
N HIS A 4 -2.67 -12.80 -22.65
CA HIS A 4 -3.88 -12.74 -21.83
C HIS A 4 -3.70 -13.34 -20.43
N ARG A 5 -2.96 -14.44 -20.31
CA ARG A 5 -2.66 -15.06 -19.00
C ARG A 5 -1.71 -14.20 -18.16
N PHE A 6 -0.76 -13.54 -18.81
CA PHE A 6 0.16 -12.62 -18.12
C PHE A 6 -0.57 -11.38 -17.57
N LEU A 7 -1.43 -10.76 -18.38
CA LEU A 7 -2.25 -9.63 -17.95
C LEU A 7 -3.19 -10.00 -16.80
N ALA A 8 -3.82 -11.18 -16.87
CA ALA A 8 -4.68 -11.69 -15.80
C ALA A 8 -3.90 -11.89 -14.48
N ALA A 9 -2.71 -12.49 -14.53
CA ALA A 9 -1.87 -12.70 -13.36
C ALA A 9 -1.43 -11.37 -12.69
N MET A 10 -1.16 -10.33 -13.50
CA MET A 10 -0.84 -9.00 -12.97
C MET A 10 -2.05 -8.35 -12.26
N ALA A 11 -3.24 -8.44 -12.85
CA ALA A 11 -4.46 -7.93 -12.23
C ALA A 11 -4.78 -8.66 -10.91
N GLU A 12 -4.62 -9.98 -10.88
CA GLU A 12 -4.75 -10.77 -9.65
C GLU A 12 -3.74 -10.36 -8.57
N SER A 13 -2.50 -10.08 -8.95
CA SER A 13 -1.46 -9.59 -8.02
C SER A 13 -1.86 -8.29 -7.33
N ILE A 14 -2.40 -7.33 -8.10
CA ILE A 14 -2.92 -6.06 -7.58
C ILE A 14 -4.09 -6.31 -6.63
N ASN A 15 -5.03 -7.18 -7.01
CA ASN A 15 -6.19 -7.51 -6.17
C ASN A 15 -5.80 -8.17 -4.84
N ARG A 16 -4.83 -9.09 -4.83
CA ARG A 16 -4.32 -9.69 -3.59
C ARG A 16 -3.68 -8.66 -2.67
N ALA A 17 -2.81 -7.80 -3.22
CA ALA A 17 -2.17 -6.74 -2.44
C ALA A 17 -3.19 -5.77 -1.84
N LYS A 18 -4.21 -5.37 -2.61
CA LYS A 18 -5.34 -4.57 -2.10
C LYS A 18 -6.05 -5.25 -0.95
N GLY A 19 -6.44 -6.51 -1.13
CA GLY A 19 -7.15 -7.28 -0.10
C GLY A 19 -6.33 -7.40 1.19
N ALA A 20 -5.01 -7.56 1.10
CA ALA A 20 -4.11 -7.58 2.25
C ALA A 20 -4.08 -6.21 2.97
N VAL A 21 -3.94 -5.11 2.22
CA VAL A 21 -3.93 -3.75 2.77
C VAL A 21 -5.27 -3.38 3.41
N GLU A 22 -6.40 -3.78 2.83
CA GLU A 22 -7.73 -3.52 3.40
C GLU A 22 -7.95 -4.27 4.70
N LYS A 23 -7.52 -5.54 4.78
CA LYS A 23 -7.55 -6.31 6.03
C LYS A 23 -6.66 -5.66 7.08
N ALA A 24 -5.47 -5.20 6.70
CA ALA A 24 -4.54 -4.51 7.59
C ALA A 24 -5.14 -3.21 8.15
N LEU A 25 -5.73 -2.37 7.30
CA LEU A 25 -6.40 -1.13 7.69
C LEU A 25 -7.61 -1.38 8.59
N ALA A 26 -8.46 -2.35 8.25
CA ALA A 26 -9.61 -2.71 9.07
C ALA A 26 -9.19 -3.08 10.50
N ARG A 27 -8.05 -3.76 10.64
CA ARG A 27 -7.49 -4.08 11.96
C ARG A 27 -6.95 -2.88 12.72
N VAL A 28 -6.30 -1.94 12.04
CA VAL A 28 -5.87 -0.68 12.67
C VAL A 28 -7.08 0.09 13.21
N ASN A 29 -8.15 0.18 12.42
CA ASN A 29 -9.39 0.87 12.81
C ASN A 29 -10.14 0.19 13.97
N LEU A 30 -10.25 -1.14 13.95
CA LEU A 30 -10.88 -1.90 15.04
C LEU A 30 -10.10 -1.75 16.34
N ASN A 31 -8.77 -1.81 16.28
CA ASN A 31 -7.92 -1.67 17.46
C ASN A 31 -7.88 -0.23 17.99
N SER A 32 -8.16 0.78 17.17
CA SER A 32 -8.31 2.16 17.63
C SER A 32 -9.52 2.36 18.57
N LEU A 33 -10.48 1.43 18.60
CA LEU A 33 -11.73 1.55 19.38
C LEU A 33 -11.75 0.72 20.67
N GLU A 34 -10.94 -0.34 20.77
CA GLU A 34 -11.05 -1.33 21.87
C GLU A 34 -9.85 -1.38 22.84
N TRP A 35 -8.77 -0.63 22.61
CA TRP A 35 -7.51 -0.81 23.37
C TRP A 35 -7.40 0.19 24.53
N PRO A 36 -7.61 -0.22 25.81
CA PRO A 36 -7.81 0.73 26.90
C PRO A 36 -6.53 1.33 27.49
N SER A 37 -5.33 1.01 26.98
CA SER A 37 -4.09 1.29 27.73
C SER A 37 -2.79 1.43 26.92
N TYR A 38 -2.84 1.78 25.64
CA TYR A 38 -1.59 2.06 24.93
C TYR A 38 -0.92 3.34 25.47
N ARG A 39 0.41 3.32 25.55
CA ARG A 39 1.18 4.56 25.77
C ARG A 39 0.96 5.46 24.55
N ARG A 40 0.94 6.78 24.73
CA ARG A 40 0.79 7.77 23.64
C ARG A 40 1.63 7.46 22.39
N ASP A 41 2.83 6.92 22.59
CA ASP A 41 3.77 6.58 21.52
C ASP A 41 3.22 5.49 20.58
N ASP A 42 2.45 4.54 21.10
CA ASP A 42 1.91 3.44 20.31
C ASP A 42 0.67 3.85 19.50
N GLU A 43 -0.13 4.78 20.02
CA GLU A 43 -1.23 5.41 19.27
C GLU A 43 -0.68 6.19 18.06
N LEU A 44 0.41 6.93 18.27
CA LEU A 44 1.11 7.64 17.19
C LEU A 44 1.62 6.66 16.13
N LEU A 45 2.28 5.57 16.54
CA LEU A 45 2.77 4.55 15.61
C LEU A 45 1.62 3.86 14.85
N MET A 46 0.47 3.64 15.48
CA MET A 46 -0.72 3.12 14.81
C MET A 46 -1.27 4.09 13.77
N MET A 47 -1.29 5.40 14.06
CA MET A 47 -1.65 6.43 13.09
C MET A 47 -0.66 6.48 11.92
N GLU A 48 0.65 6.43 12.19
CA GLU A 48 1.68 6.38 11.15
C GLU A 48 1.50 5.14 10.25
N LEU A 49 1.24 3.98 10.84
CA LEU A 49 0.95 2.77 10.09
C LEU A 49 -0.32 2.93 9.22
N ALA A 50 -1.37 3.54 9.77
CA ALA A 50 -2.60 3.81 9.02
C ALA A 50 -2.34 4.71 7.81
N VAL A 51 -1.52 5.75 7.97
CA VAL A 51 -1.11 6.66 6.90
C VAL A 51 -0.36 5.89 5.81
N GLU A 52 0.62 5.08 6.17
CA GLU A 52 1.40 4.35 5.19
C GLU A 52 0.57 3.25 4.47
N LEU A 53 -0.29 2.53 5.18
CA LEU A 53 -1.22 1.58 4.58
C LEU A 53 -2.22 2.28 3.64
N THR A 54 -2.72 3.45 4.02
CA THR A 54 -3.60 4.26 3.17
C THR A 54 -2.87 4.71 1.91
N TRP A 55 -1.60 5.11 2.04
CA TRP A 55 -0.78 5.45 0.88
C TRP A 55 -0.64 4.26 -0.08
N MET A 56 -0.37 3.05 0.44
CA MET A 56 -0.29 1.83 -0.38
C MET A 56 -1.63 1.53 -1.08
N LYS A 57 -2.76 1.70 -0.38
CA LYS A 57 -4.09 1.56 -0.98
C LYS A 57 -4.29 2.53 -2.13
N CYS A 58 -3.97 3.81 -1.93
CA CYS A 58 -4.07 4.84 -2.96
C CYS A 58 -3.17 4.54 -4.17
N PHE A 59 -1.93 4.10 -3.93
CA PHE A 59 -1.01 3.68 -4.99
C PHE A 59 -1.61 2.55 -5.84
N LEU A 60 -2.14 1.49 -5.22
CA LEU A 60 -2.72 0.35 -5.93
C LEU A 60 -3.98 0.75 -6.73
N ILE A 61 -4.87 1.57 -6.16
CA ILE A 61 -6.09 2.05 -6.84
C ILE A 61 -5.72 2.93 -8.05
N ASN A 62 -4.81 3.88 -7.88
CA ASN A 62 -4.42 4.77 -8.97
C ASN A 62 -3.66 4.02 -10.06
N SER A 63 -2.93 2.97 -9.70
CA SER A 63 -2.19 2.17 -10.67
C SER A 63 -3.09 1.43 -11.66
N GLU A 64 -4.27 0.98 -11.25
CA GLU A 64 -5.23 0.35 -12.17
C GLU A 64 -5.81 1.31 -13.21
N ARG A 65 -5.86 2.60 -12.87
CA ARG A 65 -6.43 3.66 -13.72
C ARG A 65 -5.50 4.09 -14.84
N THR A 66 -4.22 3.72 -14.80
CA THR A 66 -3.21 4.17 -15.76
C THR A 66 -2.50 2.98 -16.41
N ASN A 67 -2.13 3.10 -17.69
CA ASN A 67 -1.38 2.04 -18.38
C ASN A 67 -0.01 1.81 -17.74
N HIS A 68 0.68 2.89 -17.36
CA HIS A 68 1.97 2.79 -16.68
C HIS A 68 1.83 2.17 -15.28
N GLY A 69 0.82 2.58 -14.52
CA GLY A 69 0.53 2.02 -13.20
C GLY A 69 0.26 0.51 -13.25
N ARG A 70 -0.50 0.05 -14.25
CA ARG A 70 -0.75 -1.40 -14.48
C ARG A 70 0.52 -2.20 -14.75
N THR A 71 1.58 -1.56 -15.25
CA THR A 71 2.89 -2.20 -15.48
C THR A 71 3.77 -2.16 -14.24
N VAL A 72 3.77 -1.05 -13.48
CA VAL A 72 4.69 -0.86 -12.35
C VAL A 72 4.15 -1.48 -11.06
N ALA A 73 2.87 -1.35 -10.75
CA ALA A 73 2.30 -1.83 -9.49
C ALA A 73 2.50 -3.33 -9.26
N PRO A 74 2.35 -4.23 -10.25
CA PRO A 74 2.57 -5.66 -10.05
C PRO A 74 3.98 -6.02 -9.52
N VAL A 75 5.00 -5.21 -9.82
CA VAL A 75 6.37 -5.39 -9.31
C VAL A 75 6.42 -5.25 -7.79
N TRP A 76 5.61 -4.33 -7.24
CA TRP A 76 5.59 -4.00 -5.82
C TRP A 76 4.53 -4.78 -5.02
N CYS A 77 3.52 -5.34 -5.70
CA CYS A 77 2.42 -6.08 -5.08
C CYS A 77 2.89 -7.18 -4.11
N PRO A 78 3.88 -8.05 -4.44
CA PRO A 78 4.34 -9.08 -3.50
C PRO A 78 5.01 -8.54 -2.24
N ALA A 79 5.63 -7.35 -2.30
CA ALA A 79 6.21 -6.72 -1.12
C ALA A 79 5.10 -6.10 -0.23
N ILE A 80 4.15 -5.39 -0.86
CA ILE A 80 3.00 -4.81 -0.18
C ILE A 80 2.16 -5.91 0.49
N GLU A 81 1.85 -6.98 -0.24
CA GLU A 81 1.06 -8.11 0.25
C GLU A 81 1.72 -8.80 1.45
N ARG A 82 3.04 -9.06 1.38
CA ARG A 82 3.77 -9.67 2.50
C ARG A 82 3.80 -8.79 3.75
N LEU A 83 4.06 -7.50 3.60
CA LEU A 83 4.10 -6.58 4.75
C LEU A 83 2.72 -6.43 5.39
N ALA A 84 1.67 -6.20 4.59
CA ALA A 84 0.30 -6.08 5.08
C ALA A 84 -0.19 -7.41 5.69
N GLY A 85 0.13 -8.54 5.07
CA GLY A 85 -0.18 -9.87 5.60
C GLY A 85 0.54 -10.16 6.92
N SER A 86 1.83 -9.80 7.02
CA SER A 86 2.61 -9.96 8.25
C SER A 86 1.99 -9.17 9.41
N TRP A 87 1.48 -7.97 9.16
CA TRP A 87 0.75 -7.20 10.16
C TRP A 87 -0.52 -7.91 10.63
N VAL A 88 -1.35 -8.36 9.69
CA VAL A 88 -2.59 -9.09 10.00
C VAL A 88 -2.28 -10.36 10.80
N HIS A 89 -1.24 -11.12 10.42
CA HIS A 89 -0.82 -12.32 11.15
C HIS A 89 -0.28 -12.02 12.55
N SER A 90 0.51 -10.96 12.69
CA SER A 90 1.05 -10.54 14.00
C SER A 90 -0.07 -10.24 15.00
N LEU A 91 -1.13 -9.56 14.54
CA LEU A 91 -2.30 -9.25 15.36
C LEU A 91 -3.18 -10.45 15.69
N LEU A 92 -3.25 -11.45 14.79
CA LEU A 92 -4.05 -12.66 15.02
C LEU A 92 -3.39 -13.60 16.02
N ASN A 93 -2.05 -13.64 16.05
CA ASN A 93 -1.29 -14.59 16.87
C ASN A 93 -0.79 -14.00 18.20
N ASN A 94 -0.79 -12.68 18.37
CA ASN A 94 -0.35 -12.03 19.60
C ASN A 94 -1.33 -10.94 20.02
N SER A 95 -1.94 -11.10 21.19
CA SER A 95 -2.83 -10.12 21.83
C SER A 95 -2.13 -8.83 22.25
N TYR A 96 -0.79 -8.76 22.13
CA TYR A 96 0.00 -7.55 22.32
C TYR A 96 1.10 -7.48 21.25
N VAL A 97 0.92 -6.63 20.25
CA VAL A 97 2.03 -6.24 19.38
C VAL A 97 2.95 -5.35 20.22
N ALA A 98 4.17 -5.83 20.49
CA ALA A 98 5.15 -5.02 21.18
C ALA A 98 5.43 -3.74 20.36
N SER A 99 5.48 -2.58 21.01
CA SER A 99 5.73 -1.26 20.41
C SER A 99 6.91 -1.27 19.41
N ASN A 100 7.99 -1.98 19.74
CA ASN A 100 9.15 -2.15 18.87
C ASN A 100 8.81 -2.80 17.52
N SER A 101 7.95 -3.83 17.53
CA SER A 101 7.53 -4.52 16.31
C SER A 101 6.61 -3.67 15.43
N LEU A 102 5.81 -2.78 16.05
CA LEU A 102 4.98 -1.82 15.32
C LEU A 102 5.85 -0.74 14.67
N GLY A 103 6.83 -0.19 15.41
CA GLY A 103 7.77 0.79 14.87
C GLY A 103 8.59 0.26 13.70
N ASP A 104 9.02 -1.00 13.75
CA ASP A 104 9.73 -1.63 12.64
C ASP A 104 8.85 -1.85 11.40
N LEU A 105 7.56 -2.14 11.60
CA LEU A 105 6.57 -2.23 10.52
C LEU A 105 6.34 -0.87 9.86
N CYS A 106 6.16 0.21 10.66
CA CYS A 106 6.04 1.57 10.13
C CYS A 106 7.25 1.94 9.27
N LYS A 107 8.47 1.68 9.77
CA LYS A 107 9.71 1.92 9.01
C LYS A 107 9.78 1.13 7.71
N GLN A 108 9.35 -0.13 7.71
CA GLN A 108 9.32 -0.95 6.51
C GLN A 108 8.34 -0.42 5.46
N PHE A 109 7.14 -0.02 5.87
CA PHE A 109 6.18 0.59 4.96
C PHE A 109 6.65 1.96 4.42
N ALA A 110 7.19 2.82 5.29
CA ALA A 110 7.76 4.10 4.88
C ALA A 110 8.93 3.93 3.90
N SER A 111 9.82 2.96 4.16
CA SER A 111 10.92 2.62 3.24
C SER A 111 10.40 2.11 1.89
N LEU A 112 9.33 1.30 1.90
CA LEU A 112 8.70 0.84 0.67
C LEU A 112 8.09 2.02 -0.10
N ARG A 113 7.40 2.94 0.58
CA ARG A 113 6.87 4.17 -0.05
C ARG A 113 7.98 4.97 -0.71
N GLN A 114 9.10 5.20 -0.01
CA GLN A 114 10.24 5.94 -0.56
C GLN A 114 10.79 5.31 -1.85
N LYS A 115 10.78 3.97 -1.95
CA LYS A 115 11.22 3.26 -3.15
C LYS A 115 10.21 3.34 -4.30
N ILE A 116 8.91 3.39 -4.00
CA ILE A 116 7.83 3.47 -4.99
C ILE A 116 7.63 4.91 -5.48
N GLN A 117 7.79 5.90 -4.60
CA GLN A 117 7.45 7.30 -4.83
C GLN A 117 8.02 7.91 -6.12
N PRO A 118 9.30 7.66 -6.52
CA PRO A 118 9.83 8.16 -7.79
C PRO A 118 8.98 7.74 -9.00
N PHE A 119 8.48 6.50 -9.00
CA PHE A 119 7.68 5.96 -10.10
C PHE A 119 6.27 6.59 -10.15
N VAL A 120 5.72 6.94 -8.99
CA VAL A 120 4.42 7.63 -8.90
C VAL A 120 4.50 9.03 -9.50
N ILE A 121 5.57 9.77 -9.20
CA ILE A 121 5.80 11.13 -9.71
C ILE A 121 5.98 11.10 -11.23
N THR A 122 6.81 10.18 -11.75
CA THR A 122 7.05 10.07 -13.20
C THR A 122 5.80 9.72 -13.99
N CYS A 123 4.86 8.96 -13.40
CA CYS A 123 3.56 8.66 -14.01
C CYS A 123 2.68 9.89 -14.20
N GLN A 124 2.74 10.85 -13.27
CA GLN A 124 1.90 12.04 -13.29
C GLN A 124 2.42 13.09 -14.28
N CYS A 125 3.74 13.17 -14.49
CA CYS A 125 4.35 14.13 -15.41
C CYS A 125 4.11 13.83 -16.90
N HIS A 126 3.81 12.58 -17.28
CA HIS A 126 3.57 12.20 -18.68
C HIS A 126 2.08 12.23 -19.09
N GLY A 127 1.18 12.55 -18.16
CA GLY A 127 -0.27 12.68 -18.44
C GLY A 127 -0.69 14.06 -18.98
N SER A 128 0.21 15.04 -18.96
CA SER A 128 -0.06 16.42 -19.34
C SER A 128 0.64 16.77 -20.65
N SER A 129 0.35 16.06 -21.74
CA SER A 129 0.64 16.61 -23.06
C SER A 129 -0.37 17.74 -23.33
N PRO A 130 0.04 19.01 -23.50
CA PRO A 130 -0.86 20.05 -23.95
C PRO A 130 -1.38 19.67 -25.34
N SER A 131 -2.70 19.57 -25.48
CA SER A 131 -3.36 19.45 -26.77
C SER A 131 -2.97 20.64 -27.65
N SER A 132 -2.12 20.39 -28.63
CA SER A 132 -1.71 21.34 -29.65
C SER A 132 -2.88 21.70 -30.57
N SER A 133 -3.10 23.00 -30.81
CA SER A 133 -3.37 23.59 -32.14
C SER A 133 -3.48 25.12 -32.04
N PRO A 134 -2.56 25.91 -32.61
CA PRO A 134 -2.91 27.22 -33.14
C PRO A 134 -3.59 27.00 -34.50
N VAL A 135 -4.85 27.41 -34.59
CA VAL A 135 -5.61 27.50 -35.84
C VAL A 135 -4.89 28.52 -36.75
N SER A 136 -4.60 28.10 -37.99
CA SER A 136 -4.10 28.97 -39.06
C SER A 136 -5.22 29.81 -39.65
#